data_AF-A0A7C1ZZK7-F1
#
_entry.id   AF-A0A7C1ZZK7-F1
#
_cell.length_a   1.000
_cell.length_b   1.000
_cell.length_c   1.000
_cell.angle_alpha   90.00
_cell.angle_beta   90.00
_cell.angle_gamma   90.00
#
_symmetry.space_group_name_H-M   'P 1'
#
loop_
_entity.id
_entity.type
_entity.pdbx_description
1 polymer ?
#
loop_
_entity_poly.entity_id
_entity_poly.type
_entity_poly.pdbx_seq_one_letter_code
_entity_poly.pdbx_strand_id
1 'polypeptide(L)' 'MIKKAVILAAGEGKRLKPFTETMPKVMIPVANKPIVEHV' A
#
# COMPACT_ATOMS: atom_id res chain seq x y z
N MET A 1 -23.82 3.22 12.22
CA MET A 1 -22.91 2.15 11.72
C MET A 1 -22.34 2.59 10.38
N ILE A 2 -21.02 2.73 10.27
CA ILE A 2 -20.34 3.05 9.00
C ILE A 2 -20.02 1.73 8.30
N LYS A 3 -20.38 1.57 7.02
CA LYS A 3 -20.23 0.32 6.25
C LYS A 3 -19.26 0.43 5.06
N LYS A 4 -18.77 1.63 4.77
CA LYS A 4 -17.91 1.91 3.63
C LYS A 4 -16.74 2.78 4.09
N ALA A 5 -15.58 2.49 3.51
CA ALA A 5 -14.38 3.28 3.66
C ALA A 5 -13.70 3.41 2.28
N VAL A 6 -12.82 4.39 2.15
CA VAL A 6 -12.02 4.63 0.94
C VAL A 6 -10.56 4.67 1.34
N ILE A 7 -9.73 3.90 0.64
CA ILE A 7 -8.27 3.91 0.82
C ILE A 7 -7.64 4.59 -0.39
N LEU A 8 -6.95 5.71 -0.16
CA LEU A 8 -6.22 6.41 -1.22
C LEU A 8 -4.87 5.72 -1.45
N ALA A 9 -4.78 4.92 -2.53
CA ALA A 9 -3.61 4.08 -2.83
C ALA A 9 -2.73 4.57 -3.99
N ALA A 10 -3.04 5.72 -4.60
CA ALA A 10 -2.42 6.18 -5.86
C ALA A 10 -1.10 6.99 -5.72
N GLY A 11 -0.41 6.95 -4.57
CA GLY A 11 0.82 7.72 -4.37
C GLY A 11 2.09 7.04 -4.93
N GLU A 12 2.96 7.79 -5.61
CA GLU A 12 4.17 7.28 -6.32
C GLU A 12 5.20 6.56 -5.43
N GLY A 13 5.21 6.80 -4.12
CA GLY A 13 6.13 6.08 -3.22
C GLY A 13 7.61 6.43 -3.37
N LYS A 14 7.97 7.63 -3.89
CA LYS A 14 9.35 8.07 -4.19
C LYS A 14 10.45 7.69 -3.18
N ARG A 15 10.16 7.71 -1.88
CA ARG A 15 11.12 7.38 -0.81
C ARG A 15 11.46 5.89 -0.70
N LEU A 16 10.66 5.01 -1.30
CA LEU A 16 10.80 3.56 -1.26
C LEU A 16 11.28 2.98 -2.60
N LYS A 17 11.74 3.81 -3.53
CA LYS A 17 12.44 3.33 -4.73
C LYS A 17 13.71 2.56 -4.33
N PRO A 18 14.08 1.48 -5.04
CA PRO A 18 13.51 1.01 -6.31
C PRO A 18 12.23 0.16 -6.17
N PHE A 19 11.85 -0.23 -4.96
CA PHE A 19 10.73 -1.16 -4.75
C PHE A 19 9.39 -0.66 -5.29
N THR A 20 9.18 0.66 -5.32
CA THR A 20 7.92 1.24 -5.80
C THR A 20 7.89 1.60 -7.29
N GLU A 21 8.91 1.24 -8.06
CA GLU A 21 8.92 1.50 -9.51
C GLU A 21 7.99 0.55 -10.27
N THR A 22 7.88 -0.69 -9.81
CA THR A 22 7.05 -1.74 -10.43
C THR A 22 5.90 -2.22 -9.53
N MET A 23 5.87 -1.78 -8.26
CA MET A 23 4.88 -2.21 -7.28
C MET A 23 4.33 -1.02 -6.47
N PRO A 24 3.00 -0.89 -6.28
CA PRO A 24 2.45 0.14 -5.40
C PRO A 24 2.95 -0.01 -3.97
N LYS A 25 3.23 1.11 -3.27
CA LYS A 25 3.73 1.08 -1.88
C LYS A 25 2.87 0.22 -0.93
N VAL A 26 1.56 0.19 -1.16
CA VAL A 26 0.58 -0.52 -0.31
C VAL A 26 0.63 -2.03 -0.48
N MET A 27 1.27 -2.50 -1.56
CA MET A 27 1.46 -3.92 -1.87
C MET A 27 2.80 -4.48 -1.38
N ILE A 28 3.70 -3.63 -0.85
CA ILE A 28 4.97 -4.09 -0.27
C ILE A 28 4.66 -5.07 0.88
N PRO A 29 5.28 -6.26 0.90
CA PRO A 29 5.02 -7.24 1.94
C PRO A 29 5.71 -6.87 3.26
N VAL A 30 4.96 -7.00 4.36
CA VAL A 30 5.43 -6.95 5.74
C VAL A 30 4.91 -8.21 6.44
N ALA A 31 5.78 -8.98 7.08
CA ALA A 31 5.42 -10.28 7.68
C ALA A 31 4.64 -11.20 6.71
N ASN A 32 5.10 -11.26 5.45
CA ASN A 32 4.49 -12.04 4.36
C ASN A 32 3.09 -11.59 3.91
N LYS A 33 2.63 -10.39 4.28
CA LYS A 33 1.35 -9.82 3.83
C LYS A 33 1.52 -8.40 3.27
N PRO A 34 0.77 -8.00 2.22
CA PRO A 34 0.72 -6.61 1.78
C PRO A 34 0.36 -5.65 2.93
N ILE A 35 1.00 -4.47 2.98
CA ILE A 35 0.70 -3.42 3.99
C ILE A 35 -0.81 -3.11 4.06
N VAL A 36 -1.51 -3.09 2.92
CA VAL A 36 -2.95 -2.78 2.87
C VAL A 36 -3.84 -3.76 3.66
N GLU A 37 -3.38 -4.98 3.93
CA GLU A 37 -4.14 -5.96 4.74
C GLU A 37 -4.12 -5.64 6.24
N HIS A 38 -3.28 -4.70 6.68
CA HIS A 38 -3.19 -4.28 8.07
C HIS A 38 -4.03 -3.05 8.42
N VAL A 39 -4.78 -2.50 7.44
CA VAL A 39 -5.61 -1.29 7.56
C VAL A 39 -7.08 -1.68 7.47
#